data_AF-A0A1G9MY87-F1
#
_entry.id   AF-A0A1G9MY87-F1
#
_cell.length_a   1.000
_cell.length_b   1.000
_cell.length_c   1.000
_cell.angle_alpha   90.00
_cell.angle_beta   90.00
_cell.angle_gamma   90.00
#
_symmetry.space_group_name_H-M   'P 1'
#
loop_
_entity.id
_entity.type
_entity.pdbx_description
1 polymer ?
#
loop_
_entity_poly.entity_id
_entity_poly.type
_entity_poly.pdbx_seq_one_letter_code
_entity_poly.pdbx_strand_id
1 'polypeptide(L)'
;MAAPARRKGRSRARIRIPGTETGGSIAIAAVICALKGIIMLTDANIIAVLPAKDINRAKEFYRDKLGIEPSESMEEGSVMYSCGQGTRFLMYQTENAGTAKNTQMGWETDNLEREMEELRSRGVVFEDYDFPGLKTENGVASADWGKAAWFLDSEDNIINISQRA
;
A
#
# COMPACT_ATOMS: atom_id res chain seq x y z
N MET A 1 -5.22 33.52 -72.21
CA MET A 1 -6.39 33.81 -71.35
C MET A 1 -6.98 32.49 -70.88
N ALA A 2 -6.97 32.21 -69.58
CA ALA A 2 -7.66 31.05 -69.00
C ALA A 2 -8.09 31.37 -67.56
N ALA A 3 -9.35 31.09 -67.26
CA ALA A 3 -9.96 31.19 -65.93
C ALA A 3 -9.84 29.85 -65.15
N PRO A 4 -9.98 29.84 -63.81
CA PRO A 4 -9.61 28.70 -62.96
C PRO A 4 -10.80 27.83 -62.51
N ALA A 5 -10.53 26.60 -62.06
CA ALA A 5 -11.51 25.77 -61.34
C ALA A 5 -10.90 25.03 -60.13
N ARG A 6 -11.56 25.23 -58.98
CA ARG A 6 -11.51 24.57 -57.64
C ARG A 6 -11.75 23.05 -57.73
N ARG A 7 -11.53 22.15 -56.74
CA ARG A 7 -10.97 22.05 -55.36
C ARG A 7 -11.24 20.58 -54.92
N LYS A 8 -10.43 19.98 -54.04
CA LYS A 8 -10.82 19.18 -52.83
C LYS A 8 -9.81 18.08 -52.47
N GLY A 9 -9.51 18.01 -51.17
CA GLY A 9 -8.47 17.20 -50.56
C GLY A 9 -8.76 15.70 -50.48
N ARG A 10 -7.66 14.95 -50.38
CA ARG A 10 -7.62 13.48 -50.22
C ARG A 10 -8.12 13.06 -48.84
N SER A 11 -9.16 12.24 -48.82
CA SER A 11 -9.62 11.47 -47.66
C SER A 11 -8.69 10.28 -47.42
N ARG A 12 -8.19 10.10 -46.19
CA ARG A 12 -7.55 8.85 -45.73
C ARG A 12 -8.63 7.84 -45.35
N ALA A 13 -8.43 6.58 -45.74
CA ALA A 13 -9.35 5.48 -45.51
C ALA A 13 -9.53 5.17 -44.01
N ARG A 14 -10.78 4.84 -43.62
CA ARG A 14 -11.13 4.30 -42.30
C ARG A 14 -10.98 2.78 -42.33
N ILE A 15 -10.28 2.22 -41.34
CA ILE A 15 -10.35 0.79 -41.02
C ILE A 15 -11.47 0.63 -39.97
N ARG A 16 -12.41 -0.28 -40.24
CA ARG A 16 -13.56 -0.62 -39.39
C ARG A 16 -13.24 -1.89 -38.61
N ILE A 17 -13.32 -1.84 -37.28
CA ILE A 17 -13.30 -3.03 -36.41
C ILE A 17 -14.76 -3.46 -36.15
N PRO A 18 -15.14 -4.75 -36.26
CA PRO A 18 -16.52 -5.19 -36.06
C PRO A 18 -16.84 -5.49 -34.59
N GLY A 19 -18.10 -5.19 -34.19
CA GLY A 19 -18.81 -5.88 -33.11
C GLY A 19 -18.95 -5.14 -31.78
N THR A 20 -19.83 -4.14 -31.69
CA THR A 20 -20.65 -3.90 -30.49
C THR A 20 -22.00 -3.33 -30.92
N GLU A 21 -23.04 -4.14 -30.86
CA GLU A 21 -24.42 -3.65 -30.78
C GLU A 21 -24.97 -4.09 -29.42
N THR A 22 -25.26 -3.08 -28.57
CA THR A 22 -26.36 -2.96 -27.59
C THR A 22 -26.64 -4.12 -26.62
N GLY A 23 -26.76 -3.93 -25.30
CA GLY A 23 -26.95 -2.72 -24.51
C GLY A 23 -27.19 -3.07 -23.04
N GLY A 24 -27.07 -2.07 -22.17
CA GLY A 24 -27.34 -2.18 -20.73
C GLY A 24 -26.17 -1.72 -19.86
N SER A 25 -26.30 -0.52 -19.29
CA SER A 25 -25.59 -0.04 -18.09
C SER A 25 -24.09 0.27 -18.12
N ILE A 26 -23.53 0.74 -19.24
CA ILE A 26 -22.21 1.43 -19.21
C ILE A 26 -22.35 2.90 -18.74
N ALA A 27 -23.55 3.49 -18.86
CA ALA A 27 -23.77 4.89 -18.51
C ALA A 27 -23.68 5.17 -16.99
N ILE A 28 -24.06 4.23 -16.11
CA ILE A 28 -23.94 4.43 -14.65
C ILE A 28 -22.46 4.37 -14.23
N ALA A 29 -21.69 3.43 -14.77
CA ALA A 29 -20.25 3.33 -14.48
C ALA A 29 -19.47 4.55 -15.01
N ALA A 30 -19.81 5.06 -16.20
CA ALA A 30 -19.19 6.25 -16.76
C ALA A 30 -19.55 7.52 -15.98
N VAL A 31 -20.77 7.64 -15.45
CA VAL A 31 -21.19 8.78 -14.60
C VAL A 31 -20.55 8.69 -13.20
N ILE A 32 -20.35 7.50 -12.63
CA ILE A 32 -19.58 7.32 -11.39
C ILE A 32 -18.08 7.64 -11.59
N CYS A 33 -17.51 7.30 -12.75
CA CYS A 33 -16.13 7.69 -13.10
C CYS A 33 -15.99 9.18 -13.44
N ALA A 34 -17.02 9.83 -14.00
CA ALA A 34 -16.97 11.24 -14.38
C ALA A 34 -17.38 12.21 -13.25
N LEU A 35 -17.98 11.73 -12.16
CA LEU A 35 -18.32 12.52 -10.97
C LEU A 35 -17.35 12.32 -9.79
N LYS A 36 -16.43 11.35 -9.87
CA LYS A 36 -15.18 11.39 -9.09
C LYS A 36 -14.26 12.39 -9.76
N GLY A 37 -14.49 13.68 -9.47
CA GLY A 37 -13.62 14.77 -9.92
C GLY A 37 -12.15 14.38 -9.76
N ILE A 38 -11.35 14.71 -10.77
CA ILE A 38 -9.92 14.38 -10.93
C ILE A 38 -9.25 14.31 -9.55
N ILE A 39 -9.17 13.11 -8.96
CA ILE A 39 -8.48 12.93 -7.70
C ILE A 39 -7.01 13.13 -8.05
N MET A 40 -6.43 14.22 -7.56
CA MET A 40 -5.01 14.46 -7.70
C MET A 40 -4.28 13.43 -6.84
N LEU A 41 -3.06 13.02 -7.23
CA LEU A 41 -2.29 12.05 -6.43
C LEU A 41 -2.06 12.52 -4.99
N THR A 42 -2.09 13.83 -4.73
CA THR A 42 -2.03 14.42 -3.38
C THR A 42 -3.22 14.08 -2.50
N ASP A 43 -4.36 13.76 -3.09
CA ASP A 43 -5.63 13.48 -2.40
C ASP A 43 -5.98 11.98 -2.46
N ALA A 44 -5.15 11.17 -3.13
CA ALA A 44 -5.35 9.73 -3.26
C ALA A 44 -4.72 8.98 -2.09
N ASN A 45 -5.38 7.93 -1.60
CA ASN A 45 -4.80 7.06 -0.58
C ASN A 45 -3.59 6.32 -1.16
N ILE A 46 -2.49 6.32 -0.41
CA ILE A 46 -1.37 5.40 -0.64
C ILE A 46 -1.67 4.04 -0.03
N ILE A 47 -1.04 2.99 -0.56
CA ILE A 47 -1.11 1.63 -0.05
C ILE A 47 0.33 1.11 0.05
N ALA A 48 0.71 0.61 1.22
CA ALA A 48 1.97 -0.12 1.37
C ALA A 48 1.83 -1.54 0.80
N VAL A 49 2.92 -2.10 0.26
CA VAL A 49 2.91 -3.45 -0.31
C VAL A 49 4.03 -4.26 0.31
N LEU A 50 3.65 -5.35 0.99
CA LEU A 50 4.57 -6.23 1.69
C LEU A 50 4.65 -7.60 1.00
N PRO A 51 5.87 -8.11 0.75
CA PRO A 51 6.06 -9.48 0.31
C PRO A 51 5.91 -10.45 1.48
N ALA A 52 5.40 -11.65 1.19
CA ALA A 52 5.40 -12.79 2.10
C ALA A 52 5.94 -14.02 1.37
N LYS A 53 6.75 -14.85 2.03
CA LYS A 53 7.13 -16.16 1.49
C LYS A 53 6.04 -17.19 1.73
N ASP A 54 5.42 -17.11 2.91
CA ASP A 54 4.25 -17.90 3.29
C ASP A 54 3.13 -16.94 3.75
N ILE A 55 2.11 -16.79 2.91
CA ILE A 55 1.02 -15.84 3.18
C ILE A 55 0.17 -16.27 4.39
N ASN A 56 0.06 -17.57 4.68
CA ASN A 56 -0.76 -18.06 5.78
C ASN A 56 -0.05 -17.80 7.10
N ARG A 57 1.25 -18.11 7.18
CA ARG A 57 2.09 -17.77 8.34
C ARG A 57 2.07 -16.27 8.63
N ALA A 58 2.15 -15.44 7.58
CA ALA A 58 2.06 -13.99 7.73
C ALA A 58 0.68 -13.55 8.26
N LYS A 59 -0.42 -14.09 7.74
CA LYS A 59 -1.77 -13.81 8.27
C LYS A 59 -1.91 -14.17 9.76
N GLU A 60 -1.35 -15.31 10.17
CA GLU A 60 -1.33 -15.71 11.59
C GLU A 60 -0.53 -14.72 12.44
N PHE A 61 0.64 -14.27 11.97
CA PHE A 61 1.42 -13.24 12.67
C PHE A 61 0.60 -11.95 12.86
N TYR A 62 0.00 -11.42 11.80
CA TYR A 62 -0.73 -10.14 11.89
C TYR A 62 -1.97 -10.25 12.78
N ARG A 63 -2.69 -11.37 12.72
CA ARG A 63 -3.83 -11.62 13.61
C ARG A 63 -3.39 -11.79 15.07
N ASP A 64 -2.45 -12.69 15.32
CA ASP A 64 -2.16 -13.14 16.69
C ASP A 64 -1.17 -12.20 17.41
N LYS A 65 -0.25 -11.58 16.67
CA LYS A 65 0.76 -10.65 17.21
C LYS A 65 0.30 -9.21 17.16
N LEU A 66 -0.29 -8.77 16.05
CA LEU A 66 -0.69 -7.36 15.87
C LEU A 66 -2.18 -7.14 16.16
N GLY A 67 -3.01 -8.19 16.23
CA GLY A 67 -4.44 -8.05 16.46
C GLY A 67 -5.19 -7.52 15.24
N ILE A 68 -4.64 -7.68 14.04
CA ILE A 68 -5.19 -7.12 12.80
C ILE A 68 -5.71 -8.27 11.93
N GLU A 69 -7.00 -8.23 11.62
CA GLU A 69 -7.65 -9.17 10.70
C GLU A 69 -7.66 -8.60 9.27
N PRO A 70 -7.62 -9.47 8.24
CA PRO A 70 -7.70 -9.02 6.86
C PRO A 70 -9.08 -8.45 6.56
N SER A 71 -9.12 -7.31 5.88
CA SER A 71 -10.38 -6.67 5.49
C SER A 71 -11.01 -7.33 4.27
N GLU A 72 -10.19 -7.87 3.38
CA GLU A 72 -10.63 -8.54 2.16
C GLU A 72 -9.70 -9.73 1.88
N SER A 73 -10.30 -10.89 1.61
CA SER A 73 -9.57 -12.02 1.02
C SER A 73 -9.54 -11.81 -0.50
N MET A 74 -8.33 -11.77 -1.06
CA MET A 74 -8.10 -11.61 -2.50
C MET A 74 -7.87 -12.99 -3.15
N GLU A 75 -7.36 -13.01 -4.38
CA GLU A 75 -6.90 -14.24 -5.05
C GLU A 75 -5.89 -15.00 -4.18
N GLU A 76 -5.80 -16.31 -4.40
CA GLU A 76 -4.89 -17.19 -3.65
C GLU A 76 -3.45 -16.63 -3.65
N GLY A 77 -2.89 -16.44 -2.46
CA GLY A 77 -1.57 -15.82 -2.30
C GLY A 77 -1.58 -14.32 -2.06
N SER A 78 -2.74 -13.66 -1.90
CA SER A 78 -2.79 -12.22 -1.58
C SER A 78 -3.89 -11.87 -0.57
N VAL A 79 -3.67 -10.80 0.20
CA VAL A 79 -4.60 -10.33 1.22
C VAL A 79 -4.47 -8.82 1.45
N MET A 80 -5.60 -8.15 1.67
CA MET A 80 -5.65 -6.71 1.94
C MET A 80 -6.05 -6.46 3.40
N TYR A 81 -5.40 -5.49 4.02
CA TYR A 81 -5.71 -5.00 5.35
C TYR A 81 -6.11 -3.53 5.31
N SER A 82 -7.08 -3.17 6.14
CA SER A 82 -7.54 -1.80 6.34
C SER A 82 -7.16 -1.32 7.73
N CYS A 83 -6.55 -0.14 7.79
CA CYS A 83 -6.04 0.49 9.00
C CYS A 83 -6.72 1.85 9.22
N GLY A 84 -6.28 2.58 10.24
CA GLY A 84 -6.83 3.89 10.59
C GLY A 84 -6.82 4.88 9.43
N GLN A 85 -7.81 5.78 9.42
CA GLN A 85 -7.91 6.90 8.46
C GLN A 85 -7.89 6.47 6.98
N GLY A 86 -8.37 5.27 6.65
CA GLY A 86 -8.46 4.76 5.27
C GLY A 86 -7.12 4.33 4.68
N THR A 87 -6.07 4.22 5.52
CA THR A 87 -4.79 3.61 5.15
C THR A 87 -4.95 2.11 4.96
N ARG A 88 -4.17 1.53 4.05
CA ARG A 88 -4.26 0.11 3.69
C ARG A 88 -2.87 -0.44 3.39
N PHE A 89 -2.72 -1.74 3.53
CA PHE A 89 -1.56 -2.45 3.00
C PHE A 89 -1.98 -3.77 2.36
N LEU A 90 -1.34 -4.06 1.22
CA LEU A 90 -1.43 -5.33 0.53
C LEU A 90 -0.29 -6.22 0.99
N MET A 91 -0.59 -7.49 1.22
CA MET A 91 0.42 -8.52 1.38
C MET A 91 0.24 -9.60 0.31
N TYR A 92 1.32 -10.03 -0.31
CA TYR A 92 1.25 -11.03 -1.37
C TYR A 92 2.43 -12.00 -1.36
N GLN A 93 2.20 -13.22 -1.83
CA GLN A 93 3.17 -14.29 -1.80
C GLN A 93 4.22 -14.15 -2.92
N THR A 94 5.50 -14.17 -2.57
CA THR A 94 6.63 -14.05 -3.50
C THR A 94 7.93 -14.55 -2.89
N GLU A 95 8.83 -15.08 -3.73
CA GLU A 95 10.19 -15.46 -3.33
C GLU A 95 11.10 -14.28 -2.96
N ASN A 96 10.66 -13.04 -3.21
CA ASN A 96 11.41 -11.83 -2.87
C ASN A 96 11.24 -11.39 -1.41
N ALA A 97 10.44 -12.08 -0.59
CA ALA A 97 10.27 -11.75 0.82
C ALA A 97 11.60 -11.82 1.60
N GLY A 98 11.77 -10.94 2.59
CA GLY A 98 13.00 -10.82 3.39
C GLY A 98 14.21 -10.17 2.69
N THR A 99 14.08 -9.76 1.43
CA THR A 99 15.19 -9.14 0.67
C THR A 99 15.36 -7.65 0.96
N ALA A 100 14.28 -6.94 1.33
CA ALA A 100 14.34 -5.53 1.69
C ALA A 100 15.21 -5.32 2.93
N LYS A 101 15.95 -4.21 2.96
CA LYS A 101 16.84 -3.80 4.07
C LYS A 101 16.50 -2.40 4.58
N ASN A 102 15.26 -1.99 4.37
CA ASN A 102 14.70 -0.70 4.79
C ASN A 102 13.35 -0.93 5.47
N THR A 103 12.90 0.03 6.27
CA THR A 103 11.53 0.06 6.78
C THR A 103 10.54 0.10 5.61
N GLN A 104 9.56 -0.80 5.61
CA GLN A 104 8.59 -0.94 4.53
C GLN A 104 7.21 -0.37 4.88
N MET A 105 6.87 -0.34 6.17
CA MET A 105 5.58 0.13 6.67
C MET A 105 5.74 0.60 8.13
N GLY A 106 4.87 1.50 8.58
CA GLY A 106 4.75 1.80 9.99
C GLY A 106 3.47 2.52 10.37
N TRP A 107 3.27 2.60 11.68
CA TRP A 107 2.18 3.37 12.31
C TRP A 107 2.73 4.59 13.05
N GLU A 108 1.96 5.67 13.00
CA GLU A 108 2.12 6.81 13.90
C GLU A 108 1.19 6.63 15.09
N THR A 109 1.68 6.88 16.30
CA THR A 109 0.93 6.76 17.55
C THR A 109 1.21 7.94 18.48
N ASP A 110 0.27 8.22 19.37
CA ASP A 110 0.42 9.23 20.42
C ASP A 110 1.13 8.68 21.67
N ASN A 111 1.28 7.34 21.78
CA ASN A 111 1.89 6.69 22.93
C ASN A 111 2.65 5.42 22.52
N LEU A 112 3.93 5.58 22.16
CA LEU A 112 4.78 4.49 21.71
C LEU A 112 4.98 3.43 22.80
N GLU A 113 5.20 3.84 24.04
CA GLU A 113 5.46 2.92 25.15
C GLU A 113 4.30 1.95 25.38
N ARG A 114 3.06 2.45 25.34
CA ARG A 114 1.85 1.63 25.48
C ARG A 114 1.74 0.61 24.36
N GLU A 115 1.94 1.03 23.10
CA GLU A 115 1.85 0.12 21.95
C GLU A 115 2.94 -0.95 22.02
N MET A 116 4.16 -0.57 22.41
CA MET A 116 5.26 -1.52 22.59
C MET A 116 4.98 -2.53 23.70
N GLU A 117 4.40 -2.10 24.83
CA GLU A 117 4.01 -2.99 25.92
C GLU A 117 2.97 -4.03 25.45
N GLU A 118 1.91 -3.57 24.77
CA GLU A 118 0.85 -4.45 24.24
C GLU A 118 1.42 -5.47 23.24
N LEU A 119 2.28 -5.03 22.33
CA LEU A 119 2.89 -5.91 21.33
C LEU A 119 3.89 -6.90 21.95
N ARG A 120 4.70 -6.48 22.92
CA ARG A 120 5.57 -7.38 23.69
C ARG A 120 4.76 -8.43 24.44
N SER A 121 3.60 -8.07 25.00
CA SER A 121 2.71 -9.04 25.67
C SER A 121 2.22 -10.15 24.74
N ARG A 122 2.11 -9.85 23.43
CA ARG A 122 1.77 -10.82 22.38
C ARG A 122 3.02 -11.51 21.79
N GLY A 123 4.21 -11.18 22.26
CA GLY A 123 5.47 -11.80 21.87
C GLY A 123 6.12 -11.18 20.64
N VAL A 124 5.80 -9.93 20.30
CA VAL A 124 6.61 -9.15 19.35
C VAL A 124 7.94 -8.80 20.00
N VAL A 125 9.03 -9.02 19.28
CA VAL A 125 10.39 -8.64 19.67
C VAL A 125 10.77 -7.38 18.90
N PHE A 126 11.15 -6.33 19.63
CA PHE A 126 11.64 -5.11 19.03
C PHE A 126 13.16 -5.20 18.81
N GLU A 127 13.60 -4.66 17.69
CA GLU A 127 15.00 -4.62 17.29
C GLU A 127 15.78 -3.65 18.19
N ASP A 128 17.01 -4.05 18.54
CA ASP A 128 17.98 -3.15 19.13
C ASP A 128 19.10 -2.82 18.13
N TYR A 129 19.26 -1.53 17.84
CA TYR A 129 20.27 -1.01 16.92
C TYR A 129 21.37 -0.29 17.66
N ASP A 130 22.61 -0.55 17.23
CA ASP A 130 23.80 0.17 17.69
C ASP A 130 24.76 0.38 16.51
N PHE A 131 24.49 1.42 15.72
CA PHE A 131 25.36 1.83 14.61
C PHE A 131 25.34 3.36 14.43
N PRO A 132 26.33 3.93 13.70
CA PRO A 132 26.42 5.38 13.55
C PRO A 132 25.13 6.00 13.01
N GLY A 133 24.53 6.91 13.78
CA GLY A 133 23.31 7.63 13.40
C GLY A 133 22.00 6.98 13.85
N LEU A 134 22.01 5.76 14.40
CA LEU A 134 20.84 5.14 15.00
C LEU A 134 21.25 4.25 16.17
N LYS A 135 20.78 4.62 17.36
CA LYS A 135 20.91 3.81 18.56
C LYS A 135 19.55 3.69 19.23
N THR A 136 19.24 2.49 19.71
CA THR A 136 18.04 2.24 20.52
C THR A 136 18.42 1.94 21.97
N GLU A 137 17.52 2.27 22.89
CA GLU A 137 17.55 1.80 24.27
C GLU A 137 16.24 1.08 24.55
N ASN A 138 16.31 -0.20 24.92
CA ASN A 138 15.15 -1.09 25.06
C ASN A 138 14.24 -1.05 23.81
N GLY A 139 14.85 -1.10 22.62
CA GLY A 139 14.16 -1.07 21.33
C GLY A 139 13.63 0.30 20.88
N VAL A 140 13.94 1.39 21.60
CA VAL A 140 13.46 2.74 21.27
C VAL A 140 14.60 3.65 20.83
N ALA A 141 14.54 4.19 19.62
CA ALA A 141 15.33 5.35 19.22
C ALA A 141 14.62 6.63 19.64
N SER A 142 15.35 7.58 20.21
CA SER A 142 14.84 8.89 20.62
C SER A 142 15.70 10.01 20.08
N ALA A 143 15.09 11.05 19.52
CA ALA A 143 15.75 12.24 19.00
C ALA A 143 14.78 13.44 18.92
N ASP A 144 15.24 14.58 18.39
CA ASP A 144 14.41 15.78 18.24
C ASP A 144 13.16 15.58 17.37
N TRP A 145 13.16 14.58 16.48
CA TRP A 145 12.01 14.24 15.64
C TRP A 145 10.96 13.39 16.36
N GLY A 146 11.26 12.89 17.57
CA GLY A 146 10.37 12.04 18.36
C GLY A 146 11.01 10.69 18.69
N LYS A 147 10.19 9.65 18.73
CA LYS A 147 10.57 8.29 19.09
C LYS A 147 10.15 7.30 18.02
N ALA A 148 10.92 6.23 17.84
CA ALA A 148 10.50 5.10 17.02
C ALA A 148 11.07 3.78 17.53
N ALA A 149 10.34 2.71 17.25
CA ALA A 149 10.74 1.34 17.52
C ALA A 149 10.46 0.47 16.29
N TRP A 150 11.35 -0.48 15.99
CA TRP A 150 11.26 -1.36 14.84
C TRP A 150 11.12 -2.81 15.29
N PHE A 151 10.45 -3.62 14.48
CA PHE A 151 10.36 -5.06 14.65
C PHE A 151 10.25 -5.74 13.28
N LEU A 152 10.51 -7.04 13.25
CA LEU A 152 10.30 -7.88 12.08
C LEU A 152 8.96 -8.60 12.18
N ASP A 153 8.25 -8.69 11.05
CA ASP A 153 7.16 -9.66 10.92
C ASP A 153 7.69 -11.08 10.62
N SER A 154 6.81 -12.04 10.39
CA SER A 154 7.21 -13.43 10.09
C SER A 154 7.97 -13.59 8.78
N GLU A 155 7.99 -12.57 7.93
CA GLU A 155 8.56 -12.56 6.58
C GLU A 155 9.81 -11.68 6.50
N ASP A 156 10.36 -11.30 7.66
CA ASP A 156 11.51 -10.41 7.84
C ASP A 156 11.28 -9.00 7.25
N ASN A 157 10.02 -8.57 7.11
CA ASN A 157 9.74 -7.19 6.74
C ASN A 157 10.03 -6.28 7.94
N ILE A 158 10.77 -5.19 7.71
CA ILE A 158 11.08 -4.21 8.75
C ILE A 158 9.88 -3.25 8.88
N ILE A 159 9.22 -3.29 10.04
CA ILE A 159 8.05 -2.48 10.36
C ILE A 159 8.36 -1.59 11.56
N ASN A 160 7.79 -0.39 11.63
CA ASN A 160 7.99 0.50 12.77
C ASN A 160 6.71 1.06 13.37
N ILE A 161 6.82 1.50 14.62
CA ILE A 161 5.87 2.41 15.26
C ILE A 161 6.65 3.65 15.64
N SER A 162 6.08 4.82 15.36
CA SER A 162 6.69 6.10 15.65
C SER A 162 5.74 7.02 16.38
N GLN A 163 6.27 7.82 17.28
CA GLN A 163 5.57 8.91 17.94
C GLN A 163 6.35 10.20 17.65
N ARG A 164 5.68 11.19 17.07
CA ARG A 164 6.27 12.51 16.84
C ARG A 164 6.43 13.29 18.15
N ALA A 165 7.44 14.16 18.18
CA ALA A 165 7.69 15.07 19.31
C ALA A 165 6.61 16.15 19.44
#